data_AF-A0A1U9WT35-F1
#
_entry.id   AF-A0A1U9WT35-F1
#
_cell.length_a   1.000
_cell.length_b   1.000
_cell.length_c   1.000
_cell.angle_alpha   90.00
_cell.angle_beta   90.00
_cell.angle_gamma   90.00
#
_symmetry.space_group_name_H-M   'P 1'
#
loop_
_entity.id
_entity.type
_entity.pdbx_description
1 polymer ?
#
loop_
_entity_poly.entity_id
_entity_poly.type
_entity_poly.pdbx_seq_one_letter_code
_entity_poly.pdbx_strand_id
1 'polypeptide(L)'
;MATTKKLQTLVQLQQREGMVFEVLGNLTELPSWFHAEYLRSPKAVQLEAWLVETIFGPDGAYIPHVECVTRTLLHLNHWNPEGDAEILIFGRPYYQQDVSEMIMNLANHFRQLQMQKNASAQKAKSQQFPEPGFEDEIQESSDLVPEDGTQRPPEAAWAPPTPSPRH
;
A
#
# COMPACT_ATOMS: atom_id res chain seq x y z
N MET A 1 -25.83 3.05 0.46
CA MET A 1 -26.26 4.32 -0.18
C MET A 1 -25.00 5.14 -0.42
N ALA A 2 -24.86 5.81 -1.57
CA ALA A 2 -23.74 6.73 -1.78
C ALA A 2 -23.91 7.94 -0.84
N THR A 3 -22.99 8.12 0.10
CA THR A 3 -22.96 9.29 0.96
C THR A 3 -22.35 10.47 0.20
N THR A 4 -23.05 11.61 0.16
CA THR A 4 -22.58 12.83 -0.50
C THR A 4 -21.48 13.50 0.35
N LYS A 5 -20.30 12.88 0.42
CA LYS A 5 -19.13 13.46 1.07
C LYS A 5 -18.66 14.66 0.25
N LYS A 6 -18.53 15.81 0.90
CA LYS A 6 -18.03 17.04 0.30
C LYS A 6 -16.66 17.35 0.90
N LEU A 7 -15.64 17.43 0.05
CA LEU A 7 -14.30 17.84 0.45
C LEU A 7 -14.18 19.37 0.42
N GLN A 8 -13.18 19.92 1.12
CA GLN A 8 -12.79 21.32 0.98
C GLN A 8 -12.24 21.58 -0.44
N THR A 9 -12.51 22.76 -0.99
CA THR A 9 -12.05 23.20 -2.33
C THR A 9 -12.16 24.71 -2.45
N LEU A 10 -11.33 25.32 -3.30
CA LEU A 10 -11.34 26.75 -3.62
C LEU A 10 -12.53 27.19 -4.49
N VAL A 11 -13.14 26.29 -5.26
CA VAL A 11 -14.31 26.60 -6.10
C VAL A 11 -15.38 25.54 -5.89
N GLN A 12 -16.50 25.95 -5.28
CA GLN A 12 -17.62 25.05 -5.05
C GLN A 12 -18.33 24.76 -6.37
N LEU A 13 -18.50 23.47 -6.70
CA LEU A 13 -19.25 23.04 -7.88
C LEU A 13 -20.59 22.43 -7.48
N GLN A 14 -21.59 22.60 -8.35
CA GLN A 14 -22.81 21.81 -8.39
C GLN A 14 -22.82 20.98 -9.67
N GLN A 15 -22.82 19.66 -9.51
CA GLN A 15 -23.16 18.73 -10.60
C GLN A 15 -24.65 18.87 -10.92
N ARG A 16 -25.00 19.06 -12.19
CA ARG A 16 -26.38 19.15 -12.68
C ARG A 16 -26.89 17.81 -13.17
N GLU A 17 -26.26 17.30 -14.22
CA GLU A 17 -26.62 16.07 -14.90
C GLU A 17 -25.36 15.51 -15.58
N GLY A 18 -25.08 14.21 -15.41
CA GLY A 18 -23.85 13.60 -15.91
C GLY A 18 -22.58 14.34 -15.46
N MET A 19 -21.74 14.74 -16.43
CA MET A 19 -20.51 15.51 -16.20
C MET A 19 -20.69 17.03 -16.39
N VAL A 20 -21.91 17.56 -16.27
CA VAL A 20 -22.17 19.01 -16.33
C VAL A 20 -22.03 19.62 -14.93
N PHE A 21 -21.07 20.53 -14.78
CA PHE A 21 -20.77 21.23 -13.52
C PHE A 21 -20.99 22.73 -13.67
N GLU A 22 -21.69 23.32 -12.70
CA GLU A 22 -21.83 24.77 -12.53
C GLU A 22 -21.05 25.26 -11.31
N VAL A 23 -20.53 26.48 -11.38
CA VAL A 23 -19.85 27.15 -10.26
C VAL A 23 -20.89 27.73 -9.30
N LEU A 24 -20.76 27.43 -8.01
CA LEU A 24 -21.56 28.01 -6.94
C LEU A 24 -20.81 29.16 -6.25
N GLY A 25 -21.56 30.16 -5.79
CA GLY A 25 -21.05 31.27 -4.99
C GLY A 25 -20.73 32.52 -5.82
N ASN A 26 -19.86 33.38 -5.29
CA ASN A 26 -19.53 34.65 -5.90
C ASN A 26 -18.41 34.51 -6.94
N LEU A 27 -18.71 34.83 -8.20
CA LEU A 27 -17.75 34.76 -9.31
C LEU A 27 -16.55 35.73 -9.14
N THR A 28 -16.65 36.77 -8.31
CA THR A 28 -15.53 37.69 -8.04
C THR A 28 -14.54 37.18 -6.99
N GLU A 29 -14.85 36.07 -6.32
CA GLU A 29 -13.99 35.44 -5.29
C GLU A 29 -13.23 34.22 -5.82
N LEU A 30 -13.40 33.90 -7.11
CA LEU A 30 -12.73 32.77 -7.75
C LEU A 30 -11.21 32.99 -7.85
N PRO A 31 -10.39 31.93 -7.71
CA PRO A 31 -8.95 32.03 -7.91
C PRO A 31 -8.61 32.58 -9.31
N SER A 32 -7.65 33.51 -9.40
CA SER A 32 -7.29 34.18 -10.66
C SER A 32 -6.67 33.28 -11.74
N TRP A 33 -6.43 32.00 -11.43
CA TRP A 33 -6.02 30.97 -12.39
C TRP A 33 -7.17 30.11 -12.92
N PHE A 34 -8.37 30.20 -12.33
CA PHE A 34 -9.53 29.38 -12.65
C PHE A 34 -10.32 29.97 -13.83
N HIS A 35 -10.76 29.11 -14.73
CA HIS A 35 -11.59 29.48 -15.88
C HIS A 35 -12.72 28.46 -16.08
N ALA A 36 -13.91 28.92 -16.42
CA ALA A 36 -15.10 28.07 -16.52
C ALA A 36 -15.02 27.04 -17.67
N GLU A 37 -14.27 27.30 -18.74
CA GLU A 37 -14.06 26.32 -19.81
C GLU A 37 -13.35 25.03 -19.35
N TYR A 38 -12.60 25.08 -18.24
CA TYR A 38 -11.95 23.91 -17.66
C TYR A 38 -12.95 22.83 -17.18
N LEU A 39 -14.20 23.21 -16.89
CA LEU A 39 -15.25 22.29 -16.44
C LEU A 39 -15.77 21.34 -17.53
N ARG A 40 -15.45 21.61 -18.81
CA ARG A 40 -15.98 20.85 -19.96
C ARG A 40 -15.39 19.45 -20.14
N SER A 41 -14.18 19.22 -19.63
CA SER A 41 -13.44 17.98 -19.83
C SER A 41 -12.48 17.74 -18.65
N PRO A 42 -13.00 17.24 -17.50
CA PRO A 42 -12.15 16.75 -16.42
C PRO A 42 -11.40 15.48 -16.81
N LYS A 43 -10.27 15.24 -16.16
CA LYS A 43 -9.62 13.93 -16.09
C LYS A 43 -10.07 13.23 -14.80
N ALA A 44 -10.65 12.04 -14.93
CA ALA A 44 -11.04 11.22 -13.78
C ALA A 44 -9.84 10.40 -13.26
N VAL A 45 -9.75 10.25 -11.95
CA VAL A 45 -8.78 9.37 -11.25
C VAL A 45 -9.54 8.59 -10.19
N GLN A 46 -9.43 7.26 -10.24
CA GLN A 46 -10.06 6.34 -9.29
C GLN A 46 -9.03 5.86 -8.27
N LEU A 47 -9.41 5.89 -6.99
CA LEU A 47 -8.56 5.60 -5.83
C LEU A 47 -9.39 4.91 -4.74
N GLU A 48 -8.78 4.01 -3.97
CA GLU A 48 -9.40 3.53 -2.73
C GLU A 48 -9.72 4.71 -1.80
N ALA A 49 -10.90 4.73 -1.17
CA ALA A 49 -11.38 5.86 -0.37
C ALA A 49 -10.45 6.25 0.79
N TRP A 50 -9.76 5.27 1.40
CA TRP A 50 -8.76 5.50 2.43
C TRP A 50 -7.53 6.28 1.93
N LEU A 51 -7.17 6.15 0.64
CA LEU A 51 -6.07 6.92 0.05
C LEU A 51 -6.44 8.38 -0.14
N VAL A 52 -7.70 8.71 -0.41
CA VAL A 52 -8.15 10.10 -0.54
C VAL A 52 -7.91 10.86 0.77
N GLU A 53 -8.30 10.30 1.91
CA GLU A 53 -8.02 10.93 3.22
C GLU A 53 -6.53 10.91 3.58
N THR A 54 -5.78 9.88 3.14
CA THR A 54 -4.33 9.79 3.39
C THR A 54 -3.54 10.84 2.58
N ILE A 55 -3.95 11.12 1.34
CA ILE A 55 -3.30 12.08 0.43
C ILE A 55 -3.75 13.51 0.73
N PHE A 56 -5.05 13.72 0.91
CA PHE A 56 -5.66 15.05 0.98
C PHE A 56 -6.05 15.49 2.40
N GLY A 57 -5.84 14.64 3.41
CA GLY A 57 -6.25 14.87 4.78
C GLY A 57 -7.73 14.59 5.04
N PRO A 58 -8.18 14.62 6.31
CA PRO A 58 -9.58 14.49 6.67
C PRO A 58 -10.40 15.59 5.97
N ASP A 59 -11.54 15.19 5.40
CA ASP A 59 -12.43 16.02 4.57
C ASP A 59 -11.72 16.86 3.47
N GLY A 60 -10.56 16.39 3.01
CA GLY A 60 -9.77 17.05 1.98
C GLY A 60 -9.13 18.37 2.42
N ALA A 61 -8.79 18.52 3.70
CA ALA A 61 -8.18 19.75 4.25
C ALA A 61 -6.96 20.30 3.48
N TYR A 62 -6.22 19.46 2.74
CA TYR A 62 -5.10 19.89 1.89
C TYR A 62 -5.49 20.20 0.44
N ILE A 63 -6.70 19.87 -0.03
CA ILE A 63 -7.14 20.16 -1.40
C ILE A 63 -7.01 21.65 -1.75
N PRO A 64 -7.47 22.62 -0.93
CA PRO A 64 -7.34 24.04 -1.28
C PRO A 64 -5.88 24.49 -1.48
N HIS A 65 -4.92 23.86 -0.80
CA HIS A 65 -3.50 24.11 -1.02
C HIS A 65 -2.99 23.47 -2.31
N VAL A 66 -3.34 22.20 -2.57
CA VAL A 66 -3.00 21.50 -3.82
C VAL A 66 -3.53 22.28 -5.02
N GLU A 67 -4.82 22.63 -5.03
CA GLU A 67 -5.46 23.39 -6.12
C GLU A 67 -4.76 24.74 -6.38
N CYS A 68 -4.37 25.45 -5.32
CA CYS A 68 -3.64 26.72 -5.43
C CYS A 68 -2.25 26.56 -6.07
N VAL A 69 -1.55 25.46 -5.77
CA VAL A 69 -0.20 25.19 -6.28
C VAL A 69 -0.25 24.65 -7.71
N THR A 70 -1.13 23.69 -7.99
CA THR A 70 -1.22 23.00 -9.29
C THR A 70 -2.03 23.76 -10.34
N ARG A 71 -2.86 24.74 -9.92
CA ARG A 71 -3.80 25.47 -10.78
C ARG A 71 -4.80 24.55 -11.48
N THR A 72 -5.23 23.52 -10.76
CA THR A 72 -6.32 22.61 -11.12
C THR A 72 -7.34 22.60 -10.00
N LEU A 73 -8.63 22.44 -10.33
CA LEU A 73 -9.69 22.23 -9.36
C LEU A 73 -9.88 20.72 -9.15
N LEU A 74 -10.10 20.28 -7.90
CA LEU A 74 -10.33 18.87 -7.55
C LEU A 74 -11.75 18.68 -7.02
N HIS A 75 -12.48 17.72 -7.57
CA HIS A 75 -13.85 17.43 -7.16
C HIS A 75 -14.06 15.94 -6.93
N LEU A 76 -14.66 15.60 -5.79
CA LEU A 76 -15.04 14.22 -5.46
C LEU A 76 -16.40 13.88 -6.10
N ASN A 77 -16.37 13.16 -7.21
CA ASN A 77 -17.56 12.77 -7.99
C ASN A 77 -18.21 11.48 -7.47
N HIS A 78 -17.39 10.53 -7.00
CA HIS A 78 -17.88 9.30 -6.37
C HIS A 78 -17.17 9.04 -5.04
N TRP A 79 -17.90 8.47 -4.08
CA TRP A 79 -17.37 8.06 -2.78
C TRP A 79 -18.07 6.79 -2.29
N ASN A 80 -17.33 5.69 -2.21
CA ASN A 80 -17.70 4.46 -1.52
C ASN A 80 -16.67 4.23 -0.37
N PRO A 81 -17.02 4.47 0.91
CA PRO A 81 -16.04 4.44 2.00
C PRO A 81 -15.38 3.07 2.20
N GLU A 82 -16.06 1.98 1.85
CA GLU A 82 -15.54 0.61 1.91
C GLU A 82 -14.82 0.16 0.62
N GLY A 83 -14.69 1.05 -0.38
CA GLY A 83 -14.12 0.73 -1.70
C GLY A 83 -13.51 1.97 -2.36
N ASP A 84 -13.94 2.26 -3.59
CA ASP A 84 -13.33 3.29 -4.43
C ASP A 84 -14.02 4.66 -4.37
N ALA A 85 -13.24 5.69 -4.66
CA ALA A 85 -13.61 7.07 -4.80
C ALA A 85 -13.09 7.60 -6.15
N GLU A 86 -13.85 8.50 -6.78
CA GLU A 86 -13.47 9.11 -8.06
C GLU A 86 -13.26 10.62 -7.89
N ILE A 87 -12.05 11.08 -8.20
CA ILE A 87 -11.68 12.50 -8.22
C ILE A 87 -11.63 12.97 -9.66
N LEU A 88 -12.36 14.04 -9.96
CA LEU A 88 -12.28 14.78 -11.22
C LEU A 88 -11.29 15.94 -11.06
N ILE A 89 -10.33 16.00 -11.98
CA ILE A 89 -9.33 17.07 -12.07
C ILE A 89 -9.73 17.99 -13.23
N PHE A 90 -10.12 19.22 -12.91
CA PHE A 90 -10.40 20.25 -13.91
C PHE A 90 -9.20 21.21 -14.04
N GLY A 91 -8.89 21.62 -15.27
CA GLY A 91 -7.79 22.56 -15.53
C GLY A 91 -7.36 22.51 -16.99
N ARG A 92 -6.17 23.03 -17.28
CA ARG A 92 -5.53 22.86 -18.60
C ARG A 92 -5.11 21.39 -18.76
N PRO A 93 -5.25 20.76 -19.95
CA PRO A 93 -5.00 19.32 -20.12
C PRO A 93 -3.64 18.83 -19.64
N TYR A 94 -2.59 19.65 -19.81
CA TYR A 94 -1.24 19.37 -19.31
C TYR A 94 -1.23 19.26 -17.78
N TYR A 95 -1.75 20.27 -17.07
CA TYR A 95 -1.84 20.24 -15.60
C TYR A 95 -2.75 19.12 -15.09
N GLN A 96 -3.83 18.76 -15.82
CA GLN A 96 -4.65 17.60 -15.46
C GLN A 96 -3.83 16.30 -15.50
N GLN A 97 -2.95 16.15 -16.50
CA GLN A 97 -2.06 14.99 -16.62
C GLN A 97 -1.00 14.98 -15.50
N ASP A 98 -0.30 16.10 -15.28
CA ASP A 98 0.74 16.23 -14.25
C ASP A 98 0.17 15.92 -12.84
N VAL A 99 -1.00 16.46 -12.52
CA VAL A 99 -1.69 16.27 -11.23
C VAL A 99 -2.20 14.84 -11.08
N SER A 100 -2.71 14.23 -12.15
CA SER A 100 -3.12 12.82 -12.13
C SER A 100 -1.94 11.88 -11.88
N GLU A 101 -0.77 12.16 -12.46
CA GLU A 101 0.43 11.37 -12.23
C GLU A 101 0.96 11.56 -10.81
N MET A 102 1.00 12.80 -10.30
CA MET A 102 1.31 13.11 -8.90
C MET A 102 0.41 12.34 -7.93
N ILE A 103 -0.91 12.37 -8.14
CA ILE A 103 -1.89 11.66 -7.30
C ILE A 103 -1.66 10.14 -7.33
N MET A 104 -1.45 9.56 -8.52
CA MET A 104 -1.20 8.12 -8.66
C MET A 104 0.14 7.70 -8.03
N ASN A 105 1.17 8.54 -8.09
CA ASN A 105 2.46 8.28 -7.45
C ASN A 105 2.35 8.33 -5.92
N LEU A 106 1.62 9.29 -5.36
CA LEU A 106 1.31 9.34 -3.92
C LEU A 106 0.49 8.12 -3.48
N ALA A 107 -0.55 7.76 -4.24
CA ALA A 107 -1.36 6.56 -4.00
C ALA A 107 -0.51 5.28 -3.97
N ASN A 108 0.38 5.11 -4.94
CA ASN A 108 1.32 3.98 -5.00
C ASN A 108 2.28 3.95 -3.80
N HIS A 109 2.80 5.10 -3.38
CA HIS A 109 3.67 5.21 -2.20
C HIS A 109 2.92 4.80 -0.91
N PHE A 110 1.69 5.26 -0.71
CA PHE A 110 0.89 4.89 0.46
C PHE A 110 0.45 3.42 0.46
N ARG A 111 0.11 2.83 -0.70
CA ARG A 111 -0.10 1.38 -0.84
C ARG A 111 1.14 0.58 -0.41
N GLN A 112 2.33 0.97 -0.87
CA GLN A 112 3.60 0.32 -0.47
C GLN A 112 3.88 0.46 1.03
N LEU A 113 3.68 1.65 1.62
CA LEU A 113 3.81 1.87 3.06
C LEU A 113 2.87 0.97 3.87
N GLN A 114 1.63 0.78 3.41
CA GLN A 114 0.65 -0.06 4.09
C GLN A 114 1.01 -1.56 4.00
N MET A 115 1.52 -2.01 2.85
CA MET A 115 2.05 -3.38 2.70
C MET A 115 3.22 -3.64 3.67
N GLN A 116 4.15 -2.70 3.82
CA GLN A 116 5.28 -2.82 4.75
C GLN A 116 4.84 -2.87 6.22
N LYS A 117 3.88 -2.02 6.62
CA LYS A 117 3.27 -2.04 7.97
C LYS A 117 2.59 -3.37 8.27
N ASN A 118 1.86 -3.93 7.30
CA ASN A 118 1.18 -5.21 7.47
C ASN A 118 2.18 -6.37 7.63
N ALA A 119 3.26 -6.39 6.83
CA ALA A 119 4.29 -7.42 6.90
C ALA A 119 5.05 -7.41 8.25
N SER A 120 5.39 -6.23 8.79
CA SER A 120 6.05 -6.13 10.10
C SER A 120 5.10 -6.52 11.25
N ALA A 121 3.81 -6.15 11.18
CA ALA A 121 2.81 -6.57 12.15
C ALA A 121 2.56 -8.09 12.13
N GLN A 122 2.60 -8.75 10.97
CA GLN A 122 2.53 -10.21 10.85
C GLN A 122 3.76 -10.88 11.46
N LYS A 123 4.97 -10.36 11.17
CA LYS A 123 6.21 -10.89 11.77
C LYS A 123 6.20 -10.79 13.30
N ALA A 124 5.75 -9.66 13.86
CA ALA A 124 5.64 -9.48 15.31
C ALA A 124 4.69 -10.51 15.94
N LYS A 125 3.49 -10.71 15.37
CA LYS A 125 2.54 -11.73 15.85
C LYS A 125 3.11 -13.14 15.80
N SER A 126 3.85 -13.48 14.74
CA SER A 126 4.50 -14.79 14.59
C SER A 126 5.69 -15.01 15.53
N GLN A 127 6.14 -13.99 16.27
CA GLN A 127 7.18 -14.10 17.30
C GLN A 127 6.62 -13.97 18.73
N GLN A 128 5.30 -13.77 18.87
CA GLN A 128 4.63 -13.55 20.16
C GLN A 128 3.99 -14.84 20.74
N PHE A 129 4.09 -15.96 20.03
CA PHE A 129 3.77 -17.30 20.53
C PHE A 129 5.04 -18.16 20.62
N PRO A 130 5.66 -18.26 21.81
CA PRO A 130 6.48 -19.42 22.16
C PRO A 130 5.56 -20.62 22.43
N GLU A 131 5.92 -21.80 21.94
CA GLU A 131 5.29 -23.07 22.35
C GLU A 131 5.58 -23.34 23.84
N PRO A 132 4.59 -23.67 24.69
CA PRO A 132 4.79 -23.84 26.12
C PRO A 132 5.14 -25.29 26.52
N GLY A 133 6.43 -25.52 26.83
CA GLY A 133 6.92 -26.75 27.46
C GLY A 133 7.22 -27.90 26.50
N PHE A 134 7.99 -28.92 26.91
CA PHE A 134 8.51 -29.19 28.26
C PHE A 134 10.03 -29.38 28.27
N GLU A 135 10.68 -28.73 29.23
CA GLU A 135 11.96 -29.18 29.77
C GLU A 135 11.65 -30.15 30.92
N ASP A 136 12.12 -31.39 30.83
CA ASP A 136 12.19 -32.31 31.97
C ASP A 136 13.50 -33.10 31.82
N GLU A 137 14.44 -32.85 32.73
CA GLU A 137 15.79 -33.43 32.73
C GLU A 137 15.95 -34.35 33.96
N ILE A 138 16.88 -35.31 33.86
CA ILE A 138 17.36 -36.16 34.97
C ILE A 138 16.34 -37.21 35.47
N GLN A 139 16.54 -38.48 35.08
CA GLN A 139 16.94 -39.45 36.11
C GLN A 139 17.86 -40.57 35.58
N GLU A 140 18.82 -40.93 36.44
CA GLU A 140 19.89 -41.91 36.26
C GLU A 140 19.48 -43.29 36.85
N SER A 141 19.94 -44.41 36.24
CA SER A 141 20.70 -45.50 36.91
C SER A 141 20.54 -46.89 36.25
N SER A 142 21.65 -47.66 36.24
CA SER A 142 21.76 -49.14 36.20
C SER A 142 21.21 -49.95 34.98
N ASP A 143 21.73 -51.14 34.65
CA ASP A 143 23.06 -51.78 34.79
C ASP A 143 23.07 -53.09 33.91
N LEU A 144 24.18 -53.84 33.92
CA LEU A 144 24.38 -55.23 33.47
C LEU A 144 24.43 -55.54 31.96
N VAL A 145 25.64 -55.90 31.53
CA VAL A 145 25.95 -56.77 30.38
C VAL A 145 26.14 -58.20 30.89
N PRO A 146 25.73 -59.23 30.14
CA PRO A 146 26.72 -60.24 29.76
C PRO A 146 26.64 -60.73 28.30
N GLU A 147 27.76 -61.32 27.90
CA GLU A 147 28.14 -61.89 26.61
C GLU A 147 27.29 -63.10 26.15
N ASP A 148 27.17 -63.33 24.84
CA ASP A 148 27.96 -64.37 24.12
C ASP A 148 27.81 -64.18 22.58
N GLY A 149 28.68 -64.80 21.78
CA GLY A 149 28.60 -64.81 20.31
C GLY A 149 29.93 -64.66 19.55
N THR A 150 31.04 -65.18 20.09
CA THR A 150 32.38 -65.02 19.47
C THR A 150 32.59 -65.90 18.22
N GLN A 151 33.55 -65.51 17.35
CA GLN A 151 34.28 -66.28 16.32
C GLN A 151 33.91 -66.05 14.83
N ARG A 152 34.64 -65.16 14.14
CA ARG A 152 35.60 -65.51 13.04
C ARG A 152 36.21 -64.29 12.30
N PRO A 153 37.53 -64.09 12.45
CA PRO A 153 38.44 -63.54 11.43
C PRO A 153 39.46 -64.65 11.01
N PRO A 154 40.56 -64.40 10.24
CA PRO A 154 41.05 -63.13 9.69
C PRO A 154 41.47 -63.18 8.19
N GLU A 155 42.19 -62.10 7.80
CA GLU A 155 43.14 -61.97 6.67
C GLU A 155 42.59 -61.70 5.24
N ALA A 156 43.33 -61.05 4.32
CA ALA A 156 44.71 -60.50 4.40
C ALA A 156 44.96 -59.24 3.51
N ALA A 157 45.90 -58.40 4.00
CA ALA A 157 46.99 -57.69 3.29
C ALA A 157 46.77 -56.68 2.12
N TRP A 158 47.46 -55.52 2.25
CA TRP A 158 48.05 -54.62 1.21
C TRP A 158 47.13 -54.00 0.11
N ALA A 159 47.27 -52.73 -0.35
CA ALA A 159 47.93 -51.50 0.11
C ALA A 159 47.51 -50.28 -0.80
N PRO A 160 47.73 -49.01 -0.38
CA PRO A 160 47.62 -47.78 -1.21
C PRO A 160 48.96 -47.44 -1.92
N PRO A 161 49.17 -46.29 -2.63
CA PRO A 161 48.30 -45.16 -3.03
C PRO A 161 48.11 -45.12 -4.60
N THR A 162 48.01 -44.07 -5.44
CA THR A 162 48.26 -42.59 -5.48
C THR A 162 47.31 -41.85 -6.47
N PRO A 163 47.24 -40.49 -6.45
CA PRO A 163 46.43 -39.68 -7.39
C PRO A 163 47.21 -39.15 -8.62
N SER A 164 46.49 -38.60 -9.61
CA SER A 164 47.04 -37.84 -10.76
C SER A 164 45.99 -36.89 -11.38
N PRO A 165 46.39 -35.86 -12.16
CA PRO A 165 45.63 -34.62 -12.32
C PRO A 165 44.65 -34.61 -13.51
N ARG A 166 43.88 -33.51 -13.61
CA ARG A 166 43.16 -33.11 -14.84
C ARG A 166 43.83 -31.91 -15.50
N HIS A 167 43.66 -31.83 -16.82
CA HIS A 167 43.95 -30.67 -17.66
C HIS A 167 42.91 -29.55 -17.46
#